data_AF-A0A9K3PZ10-F1
#
_entry.id   AF-A0A9K3PZ10-F1
#
_cell.length_a   1.000
_cell.length_b   1.000
_cell.length_c   1.000
_cell.angle_alpha   90.00
_cell.angle_beta   90.00
_cell.angle_gamma   90.00
#
_symmetry.space_group_name_H-M   'P 1'
#
loop_
_entity.id
_entity.type
_entity.pdbx_description
1 polymer ?
#
loop_
_entity_poly.entity_id
_entity_poly.type
_entity_poly.pdbx_seq_one_letter_code
_entity_poly.pdbx_strand_id
1 'polypeptide(L)'
;MESDDDIAEESSSTKNLLIAGTKNGRILFVEPNEDWRQINTDDDNLKNTKNRYFIYSLTSSASHLFCGAGNRYISVWSRSEQTTESGKRELFHYQQQLGPHTGWVKDLVFDNHNNLLHSIGCNCIETWDCSAVPFQHSIKRSIENSPTMGTTLSSDLLCLCLVESQHSIHHFLLSGGVDGRIHVWASNPADLGQSNVEPLCSITAHGGRVNKMLYSKAIDAILSVGNDGRLSVCRIRKFSDSQFVLEPISSLPIGQHFDMAGDVRLTALSIVGGNTNERECSVALGTSCGKVFVATLQETEDGDLDLSSHRTITQLEDEPLVYSLACLRTETDRQLWVGHATGLVSVDIL
;
A
#
# COMPACT_ATOMS: atom_id res chain seq x y z
N MET A 1 32.35 15.02 45.60
CA MET A 1 32.87 14.63 44.28
C MET A 1 31.64 14.37 43.45
N GLU A 2 31.22 15.43 42.75
CA GLU A 2 30.21 15.38 41.70
C GLU A 2 30.79 14.51 40.57
N SER A 3 29.98 13.60 40.06
CA SER A 3 30.19 13.02 38.73
C SER A 3 28.82 12.95 38.08
N ASP A 4 28.53 14.02 37.35
CA ASP A 4 27.55 14.05 36.28
C ASP A 4 27.99 13.03 35.21
N ASP A 5 27.19 12.00 34.99
CA ASP A 5 27.29 11.15 33.82
C ASP A 5 26.21 11.62 32.83
N ASP A 6 26.67 12.37 31.83
CA ASP A 6 25.92 12.79 30.65
C ASP A 6 25.42 11.56 29.86
N ILE A 7 24.13 11.27 29.95
CA ILE A 7 23.45 10.39 29.00
C ILE A 7 23.12 11.23 27.76
N ALA A 8 23.96 11.12 26.74
CA ALA A 8 23.62 11.59 25.40
C ALA A 8 22.58 10.63 24.80
N GLU A 9 21.29 10.97 24.93
CA GLU A 9 20.25 10.40 24.09
C GLU A 9 20.45 10.90 22.65
N GLU A 10 21.16 10.13 21.82
CA GLU A 10 21.06 10.26 20.37
C GLU A 10 19.67 9.81 19.93
N SER A 11 18.68 10.69 20.08
CA SER A 11 17.41 10.57 19.39
C SER A 11 17.68 10.81 17.89
N SER A 12 17.96 9.73 17.14
CA SER A 12 17.95 9.80 15.69
C SER A 12 16.49 9.98 15.23
N SER A 13 15.97 11.19 15.36
CA SER A 13 14.68 11.58 14.81
C SER A 13 14.79 11.55 13.28
N THR A 14 14.57 10.36 12.72
CA THR A 14 14.32 10.24 11.28
C THR A 14 13.08 11.07 11.02
N LYS A 15 13.27 12.22 10.37
CA LYS A 15 12.16 13.11 10.04
C LYS A 15 11.15 12.33 9.22
N ASN A 16 9.88 12.46 9.59
CA ASN A 16 8.77 11.88 8.86
C ASN A 16 8.70 12.53 7.47
N LEU A 17 9.20 11.89 6.42
CA LEU A 17 9.13 12.41 5.06
C LEU A 17 7.93 11.81 4.32
N LEU A 18 7.00 12.66 3.86
CA LEU A 18 5.94 12.22 2.96
C LEU A 18 6.42 12.26 1.51
N ILE A 19 6.26 11.15 0.80
CA ILE A 19 6.63 11.03 -0.61
C ILE A 19 5.38 10.78 -1.43
N ALA A 20 5.13 11.62 -2.44
CA ALA A 20 3.95 11.52 -3.30
C ALA A 20 4.33 11.46 -4.78
N GLY A 21 3.71 10.54 -5.51
CA GLY A 21 3.82 10.46 -6.96
C GLY A 21 2.69 11.22 -7.64
N THR A 22 2.97 11.90 -8.74
CA THR A 22 1.98 12.73 -9.43
C THR A 22 1.56 12.16 -10.80
N LYS A 23 0.45 12.67 -11.33
CA LYS A 23 0.00 12.40 -12.70
C LYS A 23 0.98 12.91 -13.77
N ASN A 24 1.78 13.94 -13.49
CA ASN A 24 2.77 14.42 -14.45
C ASN A 24 4.14 13.74 -14.30
N GLY A 25 4.22 12.65 -13.52
CA GLY A 25 5.43 11.84 -13.39
C GLY A 25 6.48 12.38 -12.43
N ARG A 26 6.10 13.35 -11.58
CA ARG A 26 6.97 13.94 -10.55
C ARG A 26 6.84 13.17 -9.25
N ILE A 27 7.94 13.15 -8.50
CA ILE A 27 7.97 12.72 -7.10
C ILE A 27 8.06 14.00 -6.26
N LEU A 28 7.14 14.16 -5.34
CA LEU A 28 7.11 15.26 -4.39
C LEU A 28 7.58 14.73 -3.04
N PHE A 29 8.47 15.49 -2.40
CA PHE A 29 8.93 15.26 -1.05
C PHE A 29 8.36 16.38 -0.18
N VAL A 30 7.57 16.01 0.82
CA VAL A 30 6.88 16.94 1.71
C VAL A 30 7.41 16.68 3.11
N GLU A 31 8.14 17.65 3.65
CA GLU A 31 8.49 17.67 5.07
C GLU A 31 7.33 18.28 5.86
N PRO A 32 6.84 17.59 6.91
CA PRO A 32 5.81 18.11 7.78
C PRO A 32 6.38 19.17 8.71
N ASN A 33 6.32 20.42 8.25
CA ASN A 33 6.69 21.63 9.00
C ASN A 33 5.50 22.62 8.94
N GLU A 34 5.43 23.61 9.84
CA GLU A 34 4.34 24.61 9.86
C GLU A 34 4.10 25.31 8.49
N ASP A 35 5.16 25.48 7.69
CA ASP A 35 5.13 26.15 6.39
C ASP A 35 5.06 25.23 5.16
N TRP A 36 4.96 23.90 5.36
CA TRP A 36 4.78 22.88 4.31
C TRP A 36 5.54 23.17 3.01
N ARG A 37 6.85 23.41 3.12
CA ARG A 37 7.65 23.73 1.93
C ARG A 37 7.75 22.50 1.06
N GLN A 38 7.17 22.57 -0.13
CA GLN A 38 7.51 21.67 -1.22
C GLN A 38 9.03 21.72 -1.35
N ILE A 39 9.70 20.60 -1.05
CA ILE A 39 11.08 20.45 -1.50
C ILE A 39 10.95 20.22 -2.99
N ASN A 40 10.93 21.33 -3.74
CA ASN A 40 11.27 21.27 -5.14
C ASN A 40 12.67 20.69 -5.19
N THR A 41 12.75 19.43 -5.60
CA THR A 41 13.95 18.91 -6.21
C THR A 41 14.10 19.63 -7.55
N ASP A 42 14.43 20.92 -7.49
CA ASP A 42 14.96 21.70 -8.60
C ASP A 42 16.36 21.22 -9.00
N ASP A 43 16.84 20.16 -8.36
CA ASP A 43 17.90 19.33 -8.88
C ASP A 43 17.48 18.86 -10.28
N ASP A 44 18.14 19.41 -11.31
CA ASP A 44 17.86 19.12 -12.72
C ASP A 44 17.94 17.60 -13.04
N ASN A 45 18.47 16.80 -12.12
CA ASN A 45 18.43 15.34 -12.11
C ASN A 45 17.01 14.75 -12.03
N LEU A 46 16.04 15.40 -11.35
CA LEU A 46 14.64 14.95 -11.31
C LEU A 46 13.78 15.48 -12.46
N LYS A 47 14.15 16.63 -13.08
CA LYS A 47 13.59 17.06 -14.37
C LYS A 47 13.96 16.10 -15.51
N ASN A 48 15.02 15.32 -15.32
CA ASN A 48 15.46 14.26 -16.24
C ASN A 48 14.82 12.90 -16.01
N THR A 49 13.82 12.80 -15.11
CA THR A 49 12.89 11.68 -15.24
C THR A 49 12.20 11.83 -16.60
N LYS A 50 12.63 11.02 -17.59
CA LYS A 50 11.88 10.85 -18.86
C LYS A 50 10.44 10.35 -18.62
N ASN A 51 10.04 10.14 -17.37
CA ASN A 51 8.68 9.83 -16.95
C ASN A 51 7.78 11.05 -17.09
N ARG A 52 7.31 11.30 -18.32
CA ARG A 52 6.10 12.10 -18.57
C ARG A 52 4.81 11.31 -18.25
N TYR A 53 4.92 10.27 -17.43
CA TYR A 53 3.89 9.28 -17.20
C TYR A 53 3.51 9.26 -15.73
N PHE A 54 2.26 8.93 -15.45
CA PHE A 54 1.70 8.91 -14.12
C PHE A 54 2.52 7.98 -13.22
N ILE A 55 2.86 8.42 -12.01
CA ILE A 55 3.35 7.54 -10.95
C ILE A 55 2.13 6.94 -10.26
N TYR A 56 1.97 5.63 -10.33
CA TYR A 56 0.81 4.93 -9.77
C TYR A 56 1.07 4.37 -8.38
N SER A 57 2.32 3.97 -8.10
CA SER A 57 2.67 3.37 -6.82
C SER A 57 4.11 3.71 -6.43
N LEU A 58 4.30 3.84 -5.13
CA LEU A 58 5.56 4.10 -4.46
C LEU A 58 5.70 3.11 -3.32
N THR A 59 6.89 2.56 -3.16
CA THR A 59 7.28 1.81 -1.97
C THR A 59 8.76 2.06 -1.69
N SER A 60 9.22 1.75 -0.49
CA SER A 60 10.60 2.01 -0.08
C SER A 60 11.16 0.87 0.76
N SER A 61 12.46 0.68 0.65
CA SER A 61 13.26 -0.04 1.65
C SER A 61 13.98 0.99 2.54
N ALA A 62 14.84 0.52 3.45
CA ALA A 62 15.66 1.41 4.25
C ALA A 62 16.55 2.35 3.39
N SER A 63 17.05 1.85 2.27
CA SER A 63 18.07 2.50 1.44
C SER A 63 17.62 2.87 0.03
N HIS A 64 16.40 2.53 -0.37
CA HIS A 64 15.93 2.78 -1.73
C HIS A 64 14.46 3.21 -1.79
N LEU A 65 14.13 4.05 -2.78
CA LEU A 65 12.77 4.37 -3.19
C LEU A 65 12.48 3.73 -4.56
N PHE A 66 11.33 3.08 -4.66
CA PHE A 66 10.86 2.41 -5.86
C PHE A 66 9.61 3.11 -6.39
N CYS A 67 9.60 3.45 -7.68
CA CYS A 67 8.47 4.17 -8.28
C CYS A 67 7.95 3.44 -9.52
N GLY A 68 6.70 2.99 -9.46
CA GLY A 68 6.01 2.31 -10.55
C GLY A 68 5.25 3.33 -11.41
N ALA A 69 5.51 3.34 -12.71
CA ALA A 69 4.98 4.37 -13.61
C ALA A 69 4.22 3.80 -14.83
N GLY A 70 3.46 4.70 -15.47
CA GLY A 70 2.72 4.42 -16.72
C GLY A 70 3.62 4.16 -17.93
N ASN A 71 4.92 4.37 -17.83
CA ASN A 71 5.88 4.00 -18.88
C ASN A 71 6.18 2.48 -18.90
N ARG A 72 5.59 1.70 -17.98
CA ARG A 72 5.78 0.25 -17.80
C ARG A 72 7.10 -0.14 -17.15
N TYR A 73 7.76 0.79 -16.46
CA TYR A 73 9.00 0.52 -15.74
C TYR A 73 8.91 0.97 -14.28
N ILE A 74 9.84 0.45 -13.50
CA ILE A 74 10.11 0.89 -12.14
C ILE A 74 11.40 1.69 -12.17
N SER A 75 11.38 2.93 -11.67
CA SER A 75 12.62 3.66 -11.39
C SER A 75 13.06 3.38 -9.95
N VAL A 76 14.34 3.07 -9.77
CA VAL A 76 14.97 2.81 -8.48
C VAL A 76 15.88 3.98 -8.14
N TRP A 77 15.75 4.47 -6.91
CA TRP A 77 16.50 5.60 -6.39
C TRP A 77 17.20 5.18 -5.10
N SER A 78 18.51 5.38 -4.98
CA SER A 78 19.25 5.18 -3.73
C SER A 78 19.02 6.37 -2.81
N ARG A 79 18.83 6.08 -1.52
CA ARG A 79 18.71 7.05 -0.44
C ARG A 79 20.07 7.28 0.20
N SER A 80 20.45 8.53 0.37
CA SER A 80 21.65 8.93 1.10
C SER A 80 21.33 10.10 2.03
N GLU A 81 22.01 10.17 3.17
CA GLU A 81 21.93 11.33 4.06
C GLU A 81 23.07 12.31 3.74
N GLN A 82 22.73 13.59 3.62
CA GLN A 82 23.69 14.69 3.57
C GLN A 82 23.54 15.54 4.83
N THR A 83 24.62 15.69 5.59
CA THR A 83 24.67 16.64 6.70
C THR A 83 24.85 18.06 6.15
N THR A 84 23.89 18.94 6.45
CA THR A 84 23.92 20.37 6.13
C THR A 84 24.04 21.20 7.40
N GLU A 85 24.34 22.50 7.29
CA GLU A 85 24.33 23.42 8.44
C GLU A 85 22.98 23.44 9.17
N SER A 86 21.88 23.19 8.45
CA SER A 86 20.51 23.09 8.98
C SER A 86 20.11 21.68 9.48
N GLY A 87 21.06 20.74 9.54
CA GLY A 87 20.83 19.35 9.97
C GLY A 87 20.94 18.33 8.84
N LYS A 88 20.52 17.09 9.11
CA LYS A 88 20.54 16.00 8.14
C LYS A 88 19.39 16.14 7.14
N ARG A 89 19.70 15.99 5.85
CA ARG A 89 18.74 15.97 4.75
C ARG A 89 18.87 14.67 3.96
N GLU A 90 17.73 14.11 3.58
CA GLU A 90 17.70 12.96 2.70
C GLU A 90 17.79 13.37 1.24
N LEU A 91 18.65 12.67 0.50
CA LEU A 91 18.82 12.81 -0.93
C LEU A 91 18.49 11.48 -1.61
N PHE A 92 17.92 11.57 -2.81
CA PHE A 92 17.60 10.42 -3.63
C PHE A 92 18.30 10.54 -4.98
N HIS A 93 19.11 9.54 -5.32
CA HIS A 93 19.85 9.49 -6.57
C HIS A 93 19.33 8.36 -7.44
N TYR A 94 19.02 8.66 -8.71
CA TYR A 94 18.58 7.63 -9.65
C TYR A 94 19.70 6.58 -9.83
N GLN A 95 19.33 5.31 -9.77
CA GLN A 95 20.29 4.21 -9.78
C GLN A 95 20.07 3.28 -10.97
N GLN A 96 18.84 2.81 -11.17
CA GLN A 96 18.52 1.87 -12.24
C GLN A 96 17.04 1.87 -12.60
N GLN A 97 16.71 1.18 -13.69
CA GLN A 97 15.36 0.97 -14.18
C GLN A 97 15.08 -0.53 -14.28
N LEU A 98 13.95 -0.98 -13.72
CA LEU A 98 13.49 -2.37 -13.79
C LEU A 98 12.32 -2.49 -14.76
N GLY A 99 12.31 -3.55 -15.57
CA GLY A 99 11.27 -3.84 -16.56
C GLY A 99 11.84 -4.17 -17.95
N PRO A 100 11.02 -4.12 -19.01
CA PRO A 100 9.65 -3.61 -19.03
C PRO A 100 8.62 -4.59 -18.43
N HIS A 101 7.58 -4.03 -17.82
CA HIS A 101 6.31 -4.71 -17.60
C HIS A 101 5.47 -4.75 -18.88
N THR A 102 4.51 -5.67 -18.95
CA THR A 102 3.57 -5.78 -20.07
C THR A 102 2.54 -4.63 -20.10
N GLY A 103 2.27 -4.00 -18.95
CA GLY A 103 1.39 -2.85 -18.80
C GLY A 103 1.93 -1.82 -17.81
N TRP A 104 1.11 -0.81 -17.48
CA TRP A 104 1.46 0.17 -16.46
C TRP A 104 1.76 -0.52 -15.12
N VAL A 105 2.79 -0.06 -14.43
CA VAL A 105 3.12 -0.60 -13.10
C VAL A 105 2.13 -0.03 -12.10
N LYS A 106 1.15 -0.83 -11.68
CA LYS A 106 -0.01 -0.38 -10.92
C LYS A 106 0.21 -0.37 -9.42
N ASP A 107 0.93 -1.37 -8.92
CA ASP A 107 1.26 -1.45 -7.51
C ASP A 107 2.63 -2.06 -7.28
N LEU A 108 3.22 -1.70 -6.15
CA LEU A 108 4.52 -2.12 -5.68
C LEU A 108 4.42 -2.49 -4.20
N VAL A 109 5.11 -3.55 -3.80
CA VAL A 109 5.32 -3.85 -2.38
C VAL A 109 6.71 -4.43 -2.18
N PHE A 110 7.40 -3.98 -1.13
CA PHE A 110 8.73 -4.44 -0.78
C PHE A 110 8.68 -5.38 0.41
N ASP A 111 9.15 -6.61 0.22
CA ASP A 111 9.32 -7.61 1.26
C ASP A 111 10.69 -7.42 1.91
N ASN A 112 10.71 -6.74 3.05
CA ASN A 112 11.94 -6.53 3.83
C ASN A 112 12.56 -7.83 4.33
N HIS A 113 11.76 -8.89 4.54
CA HIS A 113 12.27 -10.15 5.07
C HIS A 113 13.13 -10.86 4.02
N ASN A 114 12.61 -10.95 2.79
CA ASN A 114 13.27 -11.65 1.70
C ASN A 114 14.15 -10.73 0.81
N ASN A 115 14.16 -9.42 1.06
CA ASN A 115 14.73 -8.41 0.17
C ASN A 115 14.21 -8.52 -1.27
N LEU A 116 12.89 -8.71 -1.39
CA LEU A 116 12.23 -8.84 -2.69
C LEU A 116 11.33 -7.63 -2.96
N LEU A 117 11.42 -7.07 -4.17
CA LEU A 117 10.44 -6.13 -4.67
C LEU A 117 9.42 -6.88 -5.53
N HIS A 118 8.14 -6.76 -5.22
CA HIS A 118 7.06 -7.26 -6.06
C HIS A 118 6.34 -6.11 -6.76
N SER A 119 6.01 -6.31 -8.03
CA SER A 119 5.37 -5.29 -8.85
C SER A 119 4.30 -5.88 -9.77
N ILE A 120 3.13 -5.23 -9.84
CA ILE A 120 2.08 -5.61 -10.80
C ILE A 120 2.19 -4.75 -12.06
N GLY A 121 2.22 -5.42 -13.21
CA GLY A 121 1.93 -4.80 -14.51
C GLY A 121 1.00 -5.69 -15.32
N CYS A 122 -0.19 -5.18 -15.65
CA CYS A 122 -1.26 -5.95 -16.30
C CYS A 122 -1.68 -7.19 -15.47
N ASN A 123 -1.63 -8.40 -16.05
CA ASN A 123 -1.99 -9.68 -15.43
C ASN A 123 -0.77 -10.41 -14.79
N CYS A 124 0.37 -9.73 -14.69
CA CYS A 124 1.62 -10.32 -14.22
C CYS A 124 2.13 -9.63 -12.95
N ILE A 125 2.65 -10.44 -12.02
CA ILE A 125 3.46 -10.00 -10.89
C ILE A 125 4.91 -10.31 -11.23
N GLU A 126 5.73 -9.27 -11.38
CA GLU A 126 7.18 -9.43 -11.50
C GLU A 126 7.79 -9.32 -10.09
N THR A 127 8.84 -10.10 -9.83
CA THR A 127 9.59 -10.07 -8.57
C THR A 127 11.06 -9.85 -8.87
N TRP A 128 11.67 -8.98 -8.09
CA TRP A 128 13.06 -8.56 -8.24
C TRP A 128 13.82 -8.86 -6.96
N ASP A 129 14.98 -9.50 -7.10
CA ASP A 129 15.93 -9.69 -6.01
C ASP A 129 16.67 -8.38 -5.77
N CYS A 130 16.51 -7.84 -4.57
CA CYS A 130 17.12 -6.60 -4.11
C CYS A 130 18.24 -6.83 -3.08
N SER A 131 18.74 -8.07 -2.95
CA SER A 131 19.85 -8.41 -2.03
C SER A 131 21.17 -7.74 -2.42
N ALA A 132 21.39 -7.46 -3.72
CA ALA A 132 22.57 -6.81 -4.22
C ALA A 132 22.28 -5.93 -5.45
N VAL A 133 23.05 -4.86 -5.61
CA VAL A 133 22.98 -3.96 -6.78
C VAL A 133 23.95 -4.45 -7.87
N PRO A 134 23.55 -4.52 -9.15
CA PRO A 134 22.24 -4.19 -9.70
C PRO A 134 21.15 -5.21 -9.32
N PHE A 135 19.92 -4.73 -9.09
CA PHE A 135 18.80 -5.62 -8.75
C PHE A 135 18.44 -6.48 -9.95
N GLN A 136 18.11 -7.75 -9.70
CA GLN A 136 17.90 -8.73 -10.76
C GLN A 136 16.45 -9.19 -10.79
N HIS A 137 15.95 -9.48 -12.00
CA HIS A 137 14.67 -10.15 -12.13
C HIS A 137 14.79 -11.58 -11.58
N SER A 138 13.87 -11.95 -10.69
CA SER A 138 13.89 -13.25 -10.01
C SER A 138 12.80 -14.17 -10.57
N ILE A 139 11.54 -13.74 -10.52
CA ILE A 139 10.42 -14.56 -10.93
C ILE A 139 9.26 -13.73 -11.48
N LYS A 140 8.50 -14.34 -12.40
CA LYS A 140 7.28 -13.80 -12.97
C LYS A 140 6.08 -14.70 -12.67
N ARG A 141 5.07 -14.19 -11.98
CA ARG A 141 3.78 -14.86 -11.73
C ARG A 141 2.70 -14.27 -12.62
N SER A 142 1.71 -15.08 -12.98
CA SER A 142 0.55 -14.62 -13.74
C SER A 142 -0.70 -15.39 -13.37
N ILE A 143 -1.84 -14.74 -13.46
CA ILE A 143 -3.14 -15.42 -13.51
C ILE A 143 -3.53 -15.62 -14.97
N GLU A 144 -4.15 -16.75 -15.28
CA GLU A 144 -4.70 -16.97 -16.61
C GLU A 144 -5.83 -15.98 -16.85
N ASN A 145 -5.78 -15.30 -18.00
CA ASN A 145 -6.86 -14.42 -18.42
C ASN A 145 -8.12 -15.29 -18.60
N SER A 146 -9.24 -14.91 -17.98
CA SER A 146 -10.51 -15.60 -18.15
C SER A 146 -11.38 -14.85 -19.17
N PRO A 147 -11.36 -15.22 -20.47
CA PRO A 147 -12.20 -14.55 -21.48
C PRO A 147 -13.70 -14.72 -21.18
N THR A 148 -14.09 -15.75 -20.42
CA THR A 148 -15.48 -16.00 -19.99
C THR A 148 -16.02 -14.95 -19.03
N MET A 149 -15.16 -14.18 -18.34
CA MET A 149 -15.56 -13.10 -17.44
C MET A 149 -15.80 -11.76 -18.18
N GLY A 150 -15.66 -11.71 -19.50
CA GLY A 150 -15.91 -10.50 -20.30
C GLY A 150 -14.87 -9.37 -20.11
N THR A 151 -13.76 -9.64 -19.42
CA THR A 151 -12.70 -8.66 -19.13
C THR A 151 -11.62 -8.70 -20.21
N THR A 152 -11.97 -8.42 -21.46
CA THR A 152 -11.08 -8.75 -22.58
C THR A 152 -9.89 -7.79 -22.80
N LEU A 153 -9.67 -6.72 -22.04
CA LEU A 153 -8.67 -5.70 -22.44
C LEU A 153 -7.88 -4.92 -21.36
N SER A 154 -7.96 -5.21 -20.06
CA SER A 154 -7.26 -4.32 -19.09
C SER A 154 -6.98 -4.99 -17.73
N SER A 155 -5.74 -5.47 -17.55
CA SER A 155 -5.08 -5.79 -16.27
C SER A 155 -5.91 -6.58 -15.27
N ASP A 156 -5.82 -7.91 -15.27
CA ASP A 156 -6.59 -8.72 -14.33
C ASP A 156 -6.16 -8.53 -12.87
N LEU A 157 -4.92 -8.09 -12.62
CA LEU A 157 -4.40 -7.76 -11.28
C LEU A 157 -4.19 -6.26 -11.12
N LEU A 158 -4.41 -5.73 -9.91
CA LEU A 158 -4.43 -4.29 -9.68
C LEU A 158 -3.67 -3.81 -8.44
N CYS A 159 -3.77 -4.53 -7.34
CA CYS A 159 -3.15 -4.14 -6.07
C CYS A 159 -2.42 -5.30 -5.42
N LEU A 160 -1.38 -4.99 -4.66
CA LEU A 160 -0.57 -5.95 -3.90
C LEU A 160 -0.71 -5.70 -2.41
N CYS A 161 -0.53 -6.76 -1.63
CA CYS A 161 -0.38 -6.68 -0.18
C CYS A 161 0.56 -7.80 0.28
N LEU A 162 1.45 -7.50 1.23
CA LEU A 162 2.24 -8.51 1.93
C LEU A 162 1.59 -8.81 3.28
N VAL A 163 1.50 -10.10 3.61
CA VAL A 163 1.06 -10.57 4.91
C VAL A 163 2.24 -11.18 5.64
N GLU A 164 2.60 -10.53 6.74
CA GLU A 164 3.58 -11.01 7.71
C GLU A 164 2.81 -11.60 8.89
N SER A 165 2.47 -12.89 8.78
CA SER A 165 1.75 -13.60 9.83
C SER A 165 2.69 -13.87 11.00
N GLN A 166 2.33 -13.42 12.20
CA GLN A 166 3.10 -13.74 13.42
C GLN A 166 3.08 -15.25 13.75
N HIS A 167 2.07 -15.97 13.24
CA HIS A 167 1.82 -17.37 13.54
C HIS A 167 2.38 -18.34 12.49
N SER A 168 3.03 -17.84 11.44
CA SER A 168 3.52 -18.63 10.33
C SER A 168 4.96 -18.23 10.01
N ILE A 169 5.80 -19.21 9.71
CA ILE A 169 7.14 -18.97 9.14
C ILE A 169 7.01 -18.42 7.71
N HIS A 170 5.84 -18.58 7.08
CA HIS A 170 5.62 -18.19 5.70
C HIS A 170 5.12 -16.75 5.58
N HIS A 171 5.76 -16.01 4.67
CA HIS A 171 5.30 -14.72 4.19
C HIS A 171 4.43 -14.93 2.95
N PHE A 172 3.26 -14.30 2.93
CA PHE A 172 2.36 -14.37 1.78
C PHE A 172 2.37 -13.07 1.00
N LEU A 173 2.35 -13.22 -0.32
CA LEU A 173 2.04 -12.13 -1.24
C LEU A 173 0.59 -12.29 -1.68
N LEU A 174 -0.17 -11.21 -1.66
CA LEU A 174 -1.56 -11.19 -2.08
C LEU A 174 -1.72 -10.25 -3.26
N SER A 175 -2.62 -10.60 -4.17
CA SER A 175 -3.02 -9.71 -5.27
C SER A 175 -4.53 -9.64 -5.42
N GLY A 176 -5.05 -8.42 -5.57
CA GLY A 176 -6.46 -8.15 -5.83
C GLY A 176 -6.70 -7.92 -7.32
N GLY A 177 -7.78 -8.50 -7.85
CA GLY A 177 -8.08 -8.50 -9.28
C GLY A 177 -9.28 -7.64 -9.72
N VAL A 178 -9.42 -7.45 -11.04
CA VAL A 178 -10.61 -6.83 -11.66
C VAL A 178 -11.86 -7.72 -11.53
N ASP A 179 -11.65 -9.02 -11.36
CA ASP A 179 -12.67 -10.06 -11.19
C ASP A 179 -13.24 -10.13 -9.77
N GLY A 180 -12.76 -9.26 -8.86
CA GLY A 180 -13.17 -9.22 -7.47
C GLY A 180 -12.57 -10.31 -6.60
N ARG A 181 -11.58 -11.05 -7.12
CA ARG A 181 -10.88 -12.08 -6.36
C ARG A 181 -9.62 -11.55 -5.70
N ILE A 182 -9.29 -12.19 -4.58
CA ILE A 182 -8.00 -12.08 -3.92
C ILE A 182 -7.27 -13.40 -4.13
N HIS A 183 -6.07 -13.33 -4.70
CA HIS A 183 -5.19 -14.49 -4.91
C HIS A 183 -4.07 -14.45 -3.87
N VAL A 184 -3.79 -15.61 -3.27
CA VAL A 184 -2.71 -15.80 -2.29
C VAL A 184 -1.56 -16.52 -2.96
N TRP A 185 -0.35 -16.00 -2.77
CA TRP A 185 0.88 -16.52 -3.33
C TRP A 185 1.91 -16.70 -2.22
N ALA A 186 2.86 -17.61 -2.42
CA ALA A 186 4.09 -17.60 -1.62
C ALA A 186 4.91 -16.35 -1.96
N SER A 187 5.35 -15.59 -0.95
CA SER A 187 6.20 -14.41 -1.17
C SER A 187 7.52 -14.83 -1.85
N ASN A 188 8.18 -15.83 -1.27
CA ASN A 188 9.33 -16.51 -1.86
C ASN A 188 8.97 -17.98 -2.16
N PRO A 189 8.86 -18.40 -3.44
CA PRO A 189 8.50 -19.77 -3.80
C PRO A 189 9.51 -20.81 -3.33
N ALA A 190 10.77 -20.40 -3.15
CA ALA A 190 11.82 -21.27 -2.63
C ALA A 190 11.49 -21.78 -1.21
N ASP A 191 10.79 -20.99 -0.40
CA ASP A 191 10.40 -21.35 0.97
C ASP A 191 9.43 -22.54 1.02
N LEU A 192 8.67 -22.76 -0.05
CA LEU A 192 7.74 -23.88 -0.17
C LEU A 192 8.30 -25.04 -0.99
N GLY A 193 9.55 -24.94 -1.45
CA GLY A 193 10.13 -25.89 -2.41
C GLY A 193 9.33 -25.99 -3.72
N GLN A 194 8.52 -24.97 -4.02
CA GLN A 194 7.66 -24.95 -5.19
C GLN A 194 8.37 -24.23 -6.33
N SER A 195 8.47 -24.90 -7.49
CA SER A 195 8.80 -24.25 -8.76
C SER A 195 7.56 -23.64 -9.42
N ASN A 196 6.36 -24.01 -8.94
CA ASN A 196 5.11 -23.55 -9.53
C ASN A 196 4.80 -22.11 -9.14
N VAL A 197 4.41 -21.34 -10.14
CA VAL A 197 4.17 -19.91 -10.04
C VAL A 197 2.67 -19.60 -9.98
N GLU A 198 1.90 -20.55 -9.46
CA GLU A 198 0.44 -20.49 -9.35
C GLU A 198 0.01 -19.95 -7.98
N PRO A 199 -1.21 -19.39 -7.86
CA PRO A 199 -1.77 -19.04 -6.57
C PRO A 199 -1.94 -20.28 -5.69
N LEU A 200 -1.61 -20.15 -4.40
CA LEU A 200 -1.88 -21.17 -3.37
C LEU A 200 -3.38 -21.35 -3.17
N CYS A 201 -4.14 -20.25 -3.18
CA CYS A 201 -5.59 -20.25 -3.15
C CYS A 201 -6.14 -18.91 -3.65
N SER A 202 -7.46 -18.85 -3.87
CA SER A 202 -8.17 -17.60 -4.18
C SER A 202 -9.59 -17.61 -3.64
N ILE A 203 -10.14 -16.43 -3.38
CA ILE A 203 -11.54 -16.23 -2.95
C ILE A 203 -12.16 -15.04 -3.69
N THR A 204 -13.47 -15.09 -3.93
CA THR A 204 -14.23 -13.92 -4.40
C THR A 204 -14.56 -13.04 -3.20
N ALA A 205 -13.89 -11.90 -3.08
CA ALA A 205 -14.06 -10.97 -1.96
C ALA A 205 -15.02 -9.82 -2.28
N HIS A 206 -15.12 -9.44 -3.57
CA HIS A 206 -15.88 -8.28 -4.00
C HIS A 206 -16.78 -8.56 -5.21
N GLY A 207 -17.91 -7.85 -5.28
CA GLY A 207 -18.82 -7.79 -6.43
C GLY A 207 -18.28 -6.91 -7.57
N GLY A 208 -17.07 -7.19 -8.02
CA GLY A 208 -16.32 -6.39 -8.98
C GLY A 208 -14.91 -6.10 -8.48
N ARG A 209 -14.20 -5.21 -9.18
CA ARG A 209 -12.80 -4.87 -8.94
C ARG A 209 -12.40 -4.70 -7.45
N VAL A 210 -11.30 -5.33 -7.05
CA VAL A 210 -10.56 -5.03 -5.81
C VAL A 210 -9.65 -3.82 -6.06
N ASN A 211 -9.89 -2.71 -5.38
CA ASN A 211 -9.18 -1.44 -5.60
C ASN A 211 -7.94 -1.31 -4.71
N LYS A 212 -8.02 -1.72 -3.43
CA LYS A 212 -6.89 -1.66 -2.50
C LYS A 212 -6.99 -2.78 -1.47
N MET A 213 -5.83 -3.25 -1.00
CA MET A 213 -5.71 -4.20 0.10
C MET A 213 -4.62 -3.77 1.06
N LEU A 214 -4.80 -4.08 2.34
CA LEU A 214 -3.80 -3.91 3.40
C LEU A 214 -3.90 -5.10 4.37
N TYR A 215 -2.83 -5.34 5.10
CA TYR A 215 -2.81 -6.30 6.19
C TYR A 215 -2.68 -5.55 7.52
N SER A 216 -3.58 -5.85 8.45
CA SER A 216 -3.55 -5.29 9.80
C SER A 216 -3.02 -6.32 10.78
N LYS A 217 -1.85 -6.03 11.34
CA LYS A 217 -1.29 -6.82 12.47
C LYS A 217 -2.14 -6.74 13.73
N ALA A 218 -2.93 -5.67 13.89
CA ALA A 218 -3.73 -5.47 15.10
C ALA A 218 -4.86 -6.48 15.25
N ILE A 219 -5.45 -6.91 14.14
CA ILE A 219 -6.56 -7.89 14.08
C ILE A 219 -6.17 -9.17 13.33
N ASP A 220 -4.89 -9.31 12.96
CA ASP A 220 -4.36 -10.40 12.14
C ASP A 220 -5.27 -10.73 10.95
N ALA A 221 -5.57 -9.70 10.15
CA ALA A 221 -6.54 -9.81 9.07
C ALA A 221 -6.17 -8.94 7.86
N ILE A 222 -6.61 -9.40 6.69
CA ILE A 222 -6.51 -8.71 5.42
C ILE A 222 -7.76 -7.89 5.22
N LEU A 223 -7.55 -6.62 4.91
CA LEU A 223 -8.57 -5.61 4.67
C LEU A 223 -8.55 -5.28 3.19
N SER A 224 -9.72 -5.28 2.55
CA SER A 224 -9.84 -5.02 1.12
C SER A 224 -11.06 -4.17 0.81
N VAL A 225 -10.91 -3.29 -0.19
CA VAL A 225 -11.99 -2.41 -0.65
C VAL A 225 -12.16 -2.53 -2.16
N GLY A 226 -13.40 -2.41 -2.63
CA GLY A 226 -13.73 -2.64 -4.02
C GLY A 226 -14.77 -1.71 -4.64
N ASN A 227 -15.07 -1.98 -5.91
CA ASN A 227 -16.08 -1.26 -6.69
C ASN A 227 -17.52 -1.49 -6.22
N ASP A 228 -17.74 -2.48 -5.37
CA ASP A 228 -19.03 -2.79 -4.75
C ASP A 228 -19.32 -1.94 -3.50
N GLY A 229 -18.42 -1.02 -3.15
CA GLY A 229 -18.60 -0.13 -2.00
C GLY A 229 -18.46 -0.83 -0.65
N ARG A 230 -17.85 -2.03 -0.62
CA ARG A 230 -17.69 -2.85 0.58
C ARG A 230 -16.27 -2.85 1.10
N LEU A 231 -16.13 -2.90 2.42
CA LEU A 231 -14.91 -3.28 3.12
C LEU A 231 -15.02 -4.77 3.45
N SER A 232 -14.22 -5.60 2.77
CA SER A 232 -14.15 -7.03 3.04
C SER A 232 -12.95 -7.32 3.92
N VAL A 233 -13.18 -8.17 4.93
CA VAL A 233 -12.15 -8.64 5.85
C VAL A 233 -12.03 -10.15 5.76
N CYS A 234 -10.81 -10.64 5.59
CA CYS A 234 -10.51 -12.06 5.53
C CYS A 234 -9.20 -12.39 6.26
N ARG A 235 -9.00 -13.67 6.56
CA ARG A 235 -7.81 -14.15 7.28
C ARG A 235 -7.23 -15.37 6.59
N ILE A 236 -5.91 -15.48 6.55
CA ILE A 236 -5.25 -16.67 6.03
C ILE A 236 -5.21 -17.70 7.15
N ARG A 237 -5.79 -18.88 6.91
CA ARG A 237 -5.69 -20.04 7.80
C ARG A 237 -4.88 -21.14 7.14
N LYS A 238 -4.02 -21.77 7.92
CA LYS A 238 -3.37 -23.02 7.53
C LYS A 238 -4.37 -24.16 7.74
N PHE A 239 -4.77 -24.84 6.68
CA PHE A 239 -5.68 -25.97 6.73
C PHE A 239 -4.93 -27.30 6.92
N SER A 240 -3.78 -27.44 6.25
CA SER A 240 -2.86 -28.57 6.41
C SER A 240 -1.41 -28.13 6.19
N ASP A 241 -0.44 -29.04 6.28
CA ASP A 241 0.99 -28.70 6.18
C ASP A 241 1.37 -27.91 4.93
N SER A 242 0.64 -28.12 3.83
CA SER A 242 0.88 -27.48 2.53
C SER A 242 -0.33 -26.70 1.98
N GLN A 243 -1.43 -26.61 2.72
CA GLN A 243 -2.65 -25.96 2.24
C GLN A 243 -3.05 -24.78 3.09
N PHE A 244 -3.34 -23.67 2.41
CA PHE A 244 -3.81 -22.42 3.00
C PHE A 244 -5.18 -22.08 2.42
N VAL A 245 -6.06 -21.55 3.27
CA VAL A 245 -7.37 -21.06 2.87
C VAL A 245 -7.50 -19.60 3.28
N LEU A 246 -8.17 -18.81 2.45
CA LEU A 246 -8.57 -17.45 2.80
C LEU A 246 -9.99 -17.51 3.35
N GLU A 247 -10.12 -17.35 4.66
CA GLU A 247 -11.38 -17.39 5.40
C GLU A 247 -12.04 -16.00 5.39
N PRO A 248 -13.23 -15.83 4.81
CA PRO A 248 -13.96 -14.56 4.90
C PRO A 248 -14.50 -14.38 6.33
N ILE A 249 -14.23 -13.22 6.94
CA ILE A 249 -14.72 -12.88 8.28
C ILE A 249 -15.93 -11.96 8.17
N SER A 250 -15.78 -10.84 7.46
CA SER A 250 -16.83 -9.81 7.38
C SER A 250 -16.84 -9.10 6.03
N SER A 251 -18.00 -8.55 5.68
CA SER A 251 -18.20 -7.77 4.45
C SER A 251 -19.16 -6.62 4.76
N LEU A 252 -18.59 -5.44 5.02
CA LEU A 252 -19.32 -4.28 5.53
C LEU A 252 -19.74 -3.36 4.37
N PRO A 253 -21.05 -3.15 4.13
CA PRO A 253 -21.53 -2.26 3.08
C PRO A 253 -21.45 -0.80 3.53
N ILE A 254 -20.32 -0.15 3.25
CA ILE A 254 -20.05 1.22 3.70
C ILE A 254 -21.13 2.20 3.22
N GLY A 255 -21.66 2.05 2.00
CA GLY A 255 -22.74 2.93 1.51
C GLY A 255 -23.95 3.06 2.43
N GLN A 256 -24.32 1.97 3.13
CA GLN A 256 -25.47 1.93 4.03
C GLN A 256 -25.21 2.59 5.39
N HIS A 257 -23.95 2.65 5.82
CA HIS A 257 -23.56 3.22 7.11
C HIS A 257 -23.33 4.74 7.07
N PHE A 258 -23.13 5.32 5.87
CA PHE A 258 -22.71 6.72 5.72
C PHE A 258 -23.66 7.56 4.86
N ASP A 259 -24.94 7.16 4.79
CA ASP A 259 -26.01 7.85 4.03
C ASP A 259 -25.58 8.24 2.61
N MET A 260 -24.88 7.33 1.93
CA MET A 260 -24.41 7.58 0.58
C MET A 260 -25.47 7.13 -0.43
N ALA A 261 -25.95 8.06 -1.24
CA ALA A 261 -26.86 7.75 -2.34
C ALA A 261 -26.11 7.05 -3.49
N GLY A 262 -26.63 5.91 -3.94
CA GLY A 262 -26.17 5.20 -5.13
C GLY A 262 -24.96 4.28 -4.94
N ASP A 263 -24.44 3.78 -6.05
CA ASP A 263 -23.34 2.82 -6.10
C ASP A 263 -21.98 3.50 -5.90
N VAL A 264 -21.69 3.88 -4.65
CA VAL A 264 -20.40 4.48 -4.28
C VAL A 264 -19.31 3.41 -4.21
N ARG A 265 -18.19 3.67 -4.89
CA ARG A 265 -17.01 2.79 -4.89
C ARG A 265 -16.03 3.20 -3.81
N LEU A 266 -15.41 2.22 -3.17
CA LEU A 266 -14.28 2.47 -2.28
C LEU A 266 -12.98 2.29 -3.07
N THR A 267 -12.18 3.35 -3.12
CA THR A 267 -11.06 3.47 -4.05
C THR A 267 -9.71 3.55 -3.34
N ALA A 268 -9.69 3.94 -2.07
CA ALA A 268 -8.50 4.01 -1.25
C ALA A 268 -8.75 3.48 0.17
N LEU A 269 -7.70 2.94 0.78
CA LEU A 269 -7.69 2.36 2.11
C LEU A 269 -6.35 2.66 2.77
N SER A 270 -6.36 3.05 4.04
CA SER A 270 -5.17 3.24 4.88
C SER A 270 -5.44 2.82 6.32
N ILE A 271 -4.46 2.24 7.01
CA ILE A 271 -4.56 1.99 8.45
C ILE A 271 -4.14 3.27 9.17
N VAL A 272 -5.02 3.81 10.01
CA VAL A 272 -4.78 5.05 10.78
C VAL A 272 -4.55 4.79 12.27
N GLY A 273 -4.79 3.56 12.71
CA GLY A 273 -4.60 3.13 14.09
C GLY A 273 -4.83 1.65 14.26
N GLY A 274 -4.31 1.12 15.35
CA GLY A 274 -4.64 -0.24 15.79
C GLY A 274 -4.09 -0.50 17.17
N ASN A 275 -4.79 -1.37 17.89
CA ASN A 275 -4.41 -1.87 19.20
C ASN A 275 -4.43 -3.39 19.15
N THR A 276 -3.24 -4.02 19.18
CA THR A 276 -3.11 -5.48 19.14
C THR A 276 -3.70 -6.15 20.38
N ASN A 277 -3.68 -5.48 21.54
CA ASN A 277 -4.18 -6.05 22.79
C ASN A 277 -5.71 -6.10 22.80
N GLU A 278 -6.34 -5.08 22.22
CA GLU A 278 -7.80 -4.97 22.12
C GLU A 278 -8.36 -5.56 20.82
N ARG A 279 -7.47 -6.08 19.95
CA ARG A 279 -7.80 -6.54 18.60
C ARG A 279 -8.68 -5.54 17.86
N GLU A 280 -8.20 -4.30 17.84
CA GLU A 280 -8.88 -3.16 17.23
C GLU A 280 -8.04 -2.59 16.08
N CYS A 281 -8.68 -2.23 14.97
CA CYS A 281 -8.03 -1.57 13.85
C CYS A 281 -8.88 -0.40 13.31
N SER A 282 -8.33 0.81 13.34
CA SER A 282 -8.93 1.97 12.70
C SER A 282 -8.38 2.14 11.29
N VAL A 283 -9.28 2.31 10.33
CA VAL A 283 -8.97 2.49 8.91
C VAL A 283 -9.58 3.77 8.38
N ALA A 284 -8.85 4.44 7.49
CA ALA A 284 -9.40 5.49 6.65
C ALA A 284 -9.81 4.91 5.29
N LEU A 285 -10.98 5.34 4.82
CA LEU A 285 -11.60 4.91 3.57
C LEU A 285 -11.81 6.11 2.66
N GLY A 286 -11.38 5.98 1.40
CA GLY A 286 -11.59 6.99 0.36
C GLY A 286 -12.55 6.50 -0.70
N THR A 287 -13.43 7.38 -1.18
CA THR A 287 -14.49 7.04 -2.13
C THR A 287 -14.29 7.64 -3.52
N SER A 288 -15.10 7.16 -4.47
CA SER A 288 -15.22 7.74 -5.81
C SER A 288 -15.88 9.11 -5.89
N CYS A 289 -16.51 9.58 -4.80
CA CYS A 289 -17.19 10.88 -4.71
C CYS A 289 -16.52 11.84 -3.71
N GLY A 290 -15.21 11.68 -3.48
CA GLY A 290 -14.45 12.63 -2.66
C GLY A 290 -14.75 12.61 -1.16
N LYS A 291 -15.54 11.67 -0.66
CA LYS A 291 -15.75 11.49 0.78
C LYS A 291 -14.64 10.63 1.38
N VAL A 292 -14.20 11.03 2.57
CA VAL A 292 -13.20 10.32 3.38
C VAL A 292 -13.75 10.06 4.77
N PHE A 293 -13.68 8.81 5.20
CA PHE A 293 -14.23 8.36 6.47
C PHE A 293 -13.19 7.60 7.27
N VAL A 294 -13.38 7.55 8.59
CA VAL A 294 -12.68 6.61 9.46
C VAL A 294 -13.69 5.63 10.03
N ALA A 295 -13.30 4.37 10.02
CA ALA A 295 -14.02 3.25 10.59
C ALA A 295 -13.09 2.52 11.55
N THR A 296 -13.60 2.09 12.69
CA THR A 296 -12.86 1.23 13.62
C THR A 296 -13.52 -0.14 13.62
N LEU A 297 -12.69 -1.15 13.35
CA LEU A 297 -13.03 -2.56 13.39
C LEU A 297 -12.57 -3.15 14.70
N GLN A 298 -13.41 -3.93 15.36
CA GLN A 298 -13.07 -4.63 16.60
C GLN A 298 -13.47 -6.09 16.48
N GLU A 299 -12.58 -7.00 16.90
CA GLU A 299 -12.87 -8.42 16.93
C GLU A 299 -13.80 -8.73 18.10
N THR A 300 -14.91 -9.44 17.82
CA THR A 300 -15.88 -9.86 18.83
C THR A 300 -15.37 -11.09 19.58
N GLU A 301 -16.07 -11.48 20.66
CA GLU A 301 -15.73 -12.70 21.40
C GLU A 301 -15.82 -13.98 20.53
N ASP A 302 -16.70 -13.97 19.52
CA ASP A 302 -16.88 -15.07 18.57
C ASP A 302 -15.81 -15.12 17.47
N GLY A 303 -14.91 -14.13 17.41
CA GLY A 303 -13.88 -14.01 16.37
C GLY A 303 -14.37 -13.35 15.07
N ASP A 304 -15.61 -12.84 15.06
CA ASP A 304 -16.15 -12.00 14.00
C ASP A 304 -15.60 -10.57 14.11
N LEU A 305 -15.84 -9.74 13.09
CA LEU A 305 -15.42 -8.33 13.09
C LEU A 305 -16.60 -7.41 12.90
N ASP A 306 -16.79 -6.53 13.87
CA ASP A 306 -17.83 -5.50 13.87
C ASP A 306 -17.26 -4.10 13.73
N LEU A 307 -18.09 -3.20 13.21
CA LEU A 307 -17.81 -1.77 13.12
C LEU A 307 -18.12 -1.12 14.48
N SER A 308 -17.11 -0.96 15.34
CA SER A 308 -17.29 -0.38 16.68
C SER A 308 -17.59 1.13 16.64
N SER A 309 -17.01 1.83 15.68
CA SER A 309 -17.27 3.26 15.45
C SER A 309 -16.99 3.66 14.01
N HIS A 310 -17.63 4.76 13.59
CA HIS A 310 -17.35 5.38 12.32
C HIS A 310 -17.65 6.88 12.33
N ARG A 311 -16.91 7.64 11.53
CA ARG A 311 -17.18 9.06 11.28
C ARG A 311 -16.72 9.51 9.91
N THR A 312 -17.46 10.43 9.31
CA THR A 312 -16.98 11.21 8.17
C THR A 312 -15.94 12.20 8.66
N ILE A 313 -14.74 12.18 8.09
CA ILE A 313 -13.69 13.15 8.43
C ILE A 313 -13.86 14.40 7.57
N THR A 314 -14.02 14.20 6.25
CA THR A 314 -14.13 15.30 5.30
C THR A 314 -14.86 14.88 4.02
N GLN A 315 -15.38 15.88 3.33
CA GLN A 315 -15.85 15.79 1.95
C GLN A 315 -15.08 16.82 1.14
N LEU A 316 -14.35 16.36 0.13
CA LEU A 316 -13.56 17.23 -0.73
C LEU A 316 -14.47 18.07 -1.62
N GLU A 317 -14.11 19.34 -1.81
CA GLU A 317 -14.78 20.23 -2.78
C GLU A 317 -14.74 19.63 -4.18
N ASP A 318 -15.84 19.75 -4.93
CA ASP A 318 -16.08 19.13 -6.25
C ASP A 318 -16.11 17.59 -6.28
N GLU A 319 -16.16 16.94 -5.11
CA GLU A 319 -16.29 15.48 -4.96
C GLU A 319 -15.27 14.65 -5.79
N PRO A 320 -13.98 15.03 -5.87
CA PRO A 320 -13.02 14.34 -6.70
C PRO A 320 -12.78 12.91 -6.22
N LEU A 321 -12.58 11.98 -7.17
CA LEU A 321 -12.12 10.63 -6.88
C LEU A 321 -10.86 10.65 -5.99
N VAL A 322 -10.94 9.97 -4.84
CA VAL A 322 -9.79 9.72 -3.96
C VAL A 322 -8.96 8.58 -4.52
N TYR A 323 -7.68 8.80 -4.77
CA TYR A 323 -6.75 7.80 -5.33
C TYR A 323 -5.90 7.12 -4.26
N SER A 324 -5.52 7.85 -3.21
CA SER A 324 -4.62 7.33 -2.18
C SER A 324 -4.88 7.98 -0.84
N LEU A 325 -4.58 7.21 0.21
CA LEU A 325 -4.63 7.64 1.60
C LEU A 325 -3.33 7.22 2.28
N ALA A 326 -2.70 8.14 3.00
CA ALA A 326 -1.52 7.85 3.80
C ALA A 326 -1.68 8.50 5.19
N CYS A 327 -1.60 7.70 6.24
CA CYS A 327 -1.60 8.21 7.60
C CYS A 327 -0.17 8.56 8.01
N LEU A 328 0.04 9.79 8.45
CA LEU A 328 1.24 10.18 9.15
C LEU A 328 0.94 10.26 10.64
N ARG A 329 1.75 9.56 11.45
CA ARG A 329 1.66 9.59 12.91
C ARG A 329 2.82 10.43 13.43
N THR A 330 2.51 11.55 14.05
CA THR A 330 3.45 12.29 14.89
C THR A 330 3.22 11.91 16.35
N GLU A 331 4.06 12.40 17.27
CA GLU A 331 3.89 12.12 18.70
C GLU A 331 2.56 12.65 19.24
N THR A 332 2.10 13.78 18.71
CA THR A 332 0.92 14.51 19.19
C THR A 332 -0.31 14.34 18.30
N ASP A 333 -0.11 14.13 17.00
CA ASP A 333 -1.19 14.24 16.01
C ASP A 333 -1.24 13.07 15.03
N ARG A 334 -2.45 12.82 14.53
CA ARG A 334 -2.69 11.90 13.42
C ARG A 334 -3.23 12.70 12.25
N GLN A 335 -2.44 12.77 11.20
CA GLN A 335 -2.79 13.47 9.98
C GLN A 335 -3.01 12.47 8.84
N LEU A 336 -4.12 12.62 8.14
CA LEU A 336 -4.42 11.86 6.93
C LEU A 336 -4.05 12.69 5.71
N TRP A 337 -3.22 12.14 4.85
CA TRP A 337 -2.96 12.68 3.53
C TRP A 337 -3.86 12.02 2.50
N VAL A 338 -4.58 12.85 1.76
CA VAL A 338 -5.56 12.43 0.76
C VAL A 338 -5.08 12.87 -0.61
N GLY A 339 -4.64 11.89 -1.42
CA GLY A 339 -4.33 12.12 -2.83
C GLY A 339 -5.60 11.97 -3.67
N HIS A 340 -5.98 13.01 -4.39
CA HIS A 340 -7.20 13.06 -5.21
C HIS A 340 -6.94 13.61 -6.61
N ALA A 341 -7.99 13.73 -7.42
CA ALA A 341 -7.85 14.07 -8.84
C ALA A 341 -7.23 15.43 -9.13
N THR A 342 -7.40 16.38 -8.22
CA THR A 342 -6.99 17.77 -8.35
C THR A 342 -5.75 18.11 -7.52
N GLY A 343 -5.30 17.23 -6.62
CA GLY A 343 -4.13 17.51 -5.80
C GLY A 343 -3.94 16.55 -4.62
N LEU A 344 -3.28 17.09 -3.60
CA LEU A 344 -2.99 16.43 -2.33
C LEU A 344 -3.44 17.39 -1.23
N VAL A 345 -4.23 16.90 -0.28
CA VAL A 345 -4.64 17.67 0.92
C VAL A 345 -4.35 16.86 2.17
N SER A 346 -4.18 17.54 3.29
CA SER A 346 -4.12 16.93 4.62
C SER A 346 -5.40 17.19 5.40
N VAL A 347 -5.74 16.24 6.27
CA VAL A 347 -6.94 16.29 7.10
C VAL A 347 -6.59 15.73 8.47
N ASP A 348 -6.99 16.41 9.54
CA ASP A 348 -6.76 15.93 10.90
C ASP A 348 -7.75 14.80 11.25
N ILE A 349 -7.25 13.78 11.95
CA ILE A 349 -8.02 12.59 12.33
C ILE A 349 -8.21 12.51 13.85
N LEU A 350 -7.95 13.58 14.61
CA LEU A 350 -8.20 13.62 16.05
C LEU A 350 -9.68 13.88 16.34
#